data_AF-A0A1F7H2N3-F1
#
_entry.id   AF-A0A1F7H2N3-F1
#
_cell.length_a   1.000
_cell.length_b   1.000
_cell.length_c   1.000
_cell.angle_alpha   90.00
_cell.angle_beta   90.00
_cell.angle_gamma   90.00
#
_symmetry.space_group_name_H-M   'P 1'
#
loop_
_entity.id
_entity.type
_entity.pdbx_description
1 polymer ?
#
loop_
_entity_poly.entity_id
_entity_poly.type
_entity_poly.pdbx_seq_one_letter_code
_entity_poly.pdbx_strand_id
1 'polypeptide(L)'
;MDINGVAECTMGVKAWEAMTNGVLIGKVENAIKFFTDLKPPQYERHYKSEGNIQVGDIAFWDYDTYGHTGKVVSVDLTSKTFQVAEANWDGQLVNGIWVGLGGVRIGTKSLNSPNLMGWLRLKK
;
A
#
# COMPACT_ATOMS: atom_id res chain seq x y z
N MET A 1 -19.03 4.19 -0.78
CA MET A 1 -19.51 5.20 0.19
C MET A 1 -18.54 5.08 1.35
N ASP A 2 -17.81 6.15 1.63
CA ASP A 2 -16.78 6.20 2.68
C ASP A 2 -17.53 6.38 4.01
N ILE A 3 -17.68 5.30 4.77
CA ILE A 3 -18.50 5.31 5.98
C ILE A 3 -17.53 5.57 7.13
N ASN A 4 -17.52 6.83 7.61
CA ASN A 4 -16.97 7.26 8.90
C ASN A 4 -15.47 7.56 9.02
N GLY A 5 -14.87 8.37 8.15
CA GLY A 5 -13.62 9.08 8.49
C GLY A 5 -12.45 8.17 8.91
N VAL A 6 -12.45 6.96 8.38
CA VAL A 6 -11.52 5.90 8.73
C VAL A 6 -10.36 5.94 7.74
N ALA A 7 -9.13 6.06 8.24
CA ALA A 7 -7.93 6.08 7.40
C ALA A 7 -7.67 4.68 6.81
N GLU A 8 -8.35 4.36 5.70
CA GLU A 8 -8.12 3.14 4.92
C GLU A 8 -6.68 3.08 4.38
N CYS A 9 -6.16 1.87 4.13
CA CYS A 9 -4.78 1.68 3.68
C CYS A 9 -4.45 2.47 2.41
N THR A 10 -5.40 2.54 1.46
CA THR A 10 -5.27 3.33 0.23
C THR A 10 -5.30 4.83 0.50
N MET A 11 -6.10 5.32 1.47
CA MET A 11 -6.13 6.74 1.84
C MET A 11 -4.81 7.19 2.44
N GLY A 12 -4.19 6.37 3.29
CA GLY A 12 -2.88 6.66 3.87
C GLY A 12 -1.81 6.89 2.81
N VAL A 13 -1.74 6.00 1.81
CA VAL A 13 -0.81 6.14 0.68
C VAL A 13 -1.13 7.38 -0.16
N LYS A 14 -2.40 7.62 -0.48
CA LYS A 14 -2.81 8.79 -1.27
C LYS A 14 -2.43 10.10 -0.59
N ALA A 15 -2.66 10.21 0.71
CA ALA A 15 -2.28 11.38 1.49
C ALA A 15 -0.76 11.57 1.46
N TRP A 16 0.01 10.49 1.63
CA TRP A 16 1.46 10.53 1.54
C TRP A 16 1.93 11.05 0.17
N GLU A 17 1.47 10.47 -0.94
CA GLU A 17 1.89 10.89 -2.28
C GLU A 17 1.54 12.35 -2.59
N ALA A 18 0.37 12.81 -2.14
CA ALA A 18 -0.01 14.21 -2.30
C ALA A 18 0.93 15.14 -1.53
N MET A 19 1.30 14.78 -0.29
CA MET A 19 2.15 15.61 0.56
C MET A 19 3.62 15.59 0.16
N THR A 20 4.18 14.43 -0.21
CA THR A 20 5.63 14.30 -0.43
C THR A 20 6.03 14.47 -1.88
N ASN A 21 5.17 14.06 -2.81
CA ASN A 21 5.47 14.00 -4.24
C ASN A 21 4.59 14.96 -5.07
N GLY A 22 3.61 15.63 -4.45
CA GLY A 22 2.64 16.45 -5.18
C GLY A 22 1.76 15.66 -6.14
N VAL A 23 1.65 14.33 -5.95
CA VAL A 23 0.90 13.47 -6.86
C VAL A 23 -0.49 13.19 -6.31
N LEU A 24 -1.51 13.66 -7.02
CA LEU A 24 -2.91 13.37 -6.73
C LEU A 24 -3.31 12.03 -7.36
N ILE A 25 -3.40 11.00 -6.53
CA ILE A 25 -3.99 9.72 -6.92
C ILE A 25 -5.51 9.84 -6.82
N GLY A 26 -6.20 9.52 -7.93
CA GLY A 26 -7.66 9.60 -8.05
C GLY A 26 -8.43 8.63 -7.14
N LYS A 27 -9.72 8.46 -7.44
CA LYS A 27 -10.55 7.48 -6.73
C LYS A 27 -10.04 6.07 -7.04
N VAL A 28 -9.79 5.30 -5.99
CA VAL A 28 -9.45 3.87 -6.05
C VAL A 28 -10.45 3.13 -5.20
N GLU A 29 -10.88 1.96 -5.67
CA GLU A 29 -11.85 1.14 -4.95
C GLU A 29 -11.22 0.37 -3.79
N ASN A 30 -10.11 -0.33 -4.03
CA ASN A 30 -9.36 -1.07 -3.02
C ASN A 30 -7.88 -1.21 -3.43
N ALA A 31 -7.05 -1.83 -2.59
CA ALA A 31 -5.61 -1.92 -2.82
C ALA A 31 -5.25 -2.82 -4.02
N ILE A 32 -5.96 -3.94 -4.22
CA ILE A 32 -5.75 -4.82 -5.39
C ILE A 32 -6.01 -4.03 -6.68
N LYS A 33 -7.18 -3.39 -6.79
CA LYS A 33 -7.55 -2.58 -7.96
C LYS A 33 -6.64 -1.37 -8.15
N PHE A 34 -6.14 -0.78 -7.06
CA PHE A 34 -5.12 0.25 -7.15
C PHE A 34 -3.89 -0.31 -7.85
N PHE A 35 -3.37 -1.47 -7.44
CA PHE A 35 -2.22 -2.06 -8.11
C PHE A 35 -2.50 -2.46 -9.57
N THR A 36 -3.63 -3.11 -9.87
CA THR A 36 -3.92 -3.73 -11.18
C THR A 36 -4.48 -2.75 -12.21
N ASP A 37 -5.38 -1.86 -11.81
CA ASP A 37 -6.21 -1.09 -12.73
C ASP A 37 -5.74 0.38 -12.78
N LEU A 38 -5.30 0.91 -11.64
CA LEU A 38 -4.91 2.30 -11.52
C LEU A 38 -3.38 2.44 -11.55
N LYS A 39 -2.82 2.64 -12.75
CA LYS A 39 -1.44 3.09 -12.93
C LYS A 39 -1.46 4.59 -13.24
N PRO A 40 -1.37 5.50 -12.24
CA PRO A 40 -1.20 6.90 -12.56
C PRO A 40 0.03 7.05 -13.48
N PRO A 41 -0.01 7.92 -14.50
CA PRO A 41 1.07 8.03 -15.49
C PRO A 41 2.46 8.25 -14.88
N GLN A 42 2.51 8.83 -13.67
CA GLN A 42 3.70 9.10 -12.89
C GLN A 42 4.36 7.86 -12.28
N TYR A 43 3.70 6.68 -12.27
CA TYR A 43 4.25 5.47 -11.66
C TYR A 43 4.57 4.37 -12.69
N GLU A 44 5.59 3.60 -12.37
CA GLU A 44 5.92 2.31 -12.95
C GLU A 44 5.45 1.19 -12.03
N ARG A 45 5.00 0.09 -12.64
CA ARG A 45 4.56 -1.09 -11.91
C ARG A 45 5.68 -2.11 -11.97
N HIS A 46 6.02 -2.65 -10.80
CA HIS A 46 6.98 -3.73 -10.64
C HIS A 46 6.29 -4.89 -9.93
N TYR A 47 6.54 -6.10 -10.41
CA TYR A 47 6.05 -7.33 -9.77
C TYR A 47 7.08 -7.85 -8.76
N LYS A 48 6.64 -8.57 -7.73
CA LYS A 48 7.54 -9.10 -6.69
C LYS A 48 8.71 -9.92 -7.24
N SER A 49 8.53 -10.57 -8.39
CA SER A 49 9.54 -11.35 -9.10
C SER A 49 10.77 -10.54 -9.53
N GLU A 50 10.65 -9.21 -9.61
CA GLU A 50 11.76 -8.30 -9.94
C GLU A 50 12.70 -8.07 -8.74
N GLY A 51 12.25 -8.35 -7.52
CA GLY A 51 13.09 -8.47 -6.31
C GLY A 51 13.79 -7.21 -5.80
N ASN A 52 13.56 -6.04 -6.40
CA ASN A 52 14.33 -4.81 -6.16
C ASN A 52 13.48 -3.66 -5.57
N ILE A 53 12.67 -3.94 -4.55
CA ILE A 53 11.89 -2.92 -3.85
C ILE A 53 12.80 -1.84 -3.22
N GLN A 54 12.32 -0.61 -3.17
CA GLN A 54 13.06 0.57 -2.73
C GLN A 54 12.25 1.42 -1.74
N VAL A 55 12.95 2.21 -0.93
CA VAL A 55 12.32 3.25 -0.11
C VAL A 55 11.58 4.22 -1.02
N GLY A 56 10.34 4.54 -0.66
CA GLY A 56 9.46 5.36 -1.48
C GLY A 56 8.57 4.57 -2.44
N ASP A 57 8.75 3.25 -2.58
CA ASP A 57 7.79 2.45 -3.31
C ASP A 57 6.47 2.32 -2.55
N ILE A 58 5.38 2.12 -3.27
CA ILE A 58 4.08 1.76 -2.70
C ILE A 58 3.92 0.24 -2.87
N ALA A 59 3.95 -0.50 -1.78
CA ALA A 59 3.83 -1.96 -1.79
C ALA A 59 2.36 -2.41 -1.73
N PHE A 60 2.05 -3.55 -2.37
CA PHE A 60 0.68 -4.09 -2.46
C PHE A 60 0.62 -5.58 -2.16
N TRP A 61 -0.42 -5.99 -1.43
CA TRP A 61 -0.68 -7.38 -1.06
C TRP A 61 -2.09 -7.84 -1.39
N ASP A 62 -2.27 -9.12 -1.69
CA ASP A 62 -3.55 -9.80 -1.96
C ASP A 62 -3.99 -10.69 -0.78
N TYR A 63 -3.95 -10.17 0.45
CA TYR A 63 -4.34 -10.92 1.66
C TYR A 63 -5.80 -11.40 1.66
N ASP A 64 -6.69 -10.65 1.02
CA ASP A 64 -8.12 -10.89 0.98
C ASP A 64 -8.75 -10.30 -0.31
N THR A 65 -10.07 -10.11 -0.33
CA THR A 65 -10.81 -9.56 -1.47
C THR A 65 -10.48 -8.10 -1.80
N TYR A 66 -9.95 -7.33 -0.84
CA TYR A 66 -9.62 -5.91 -0.99
C TYR A 66 -8.11 -5.67 -1.13
N GLY A 67 -7.32 -6.56 -0.53
CA GLY A 67 -5.88 -6.46 -0.41
C GLY A 67 -5.44 -5.39 0.57
N HIS A 68 -4.14 -5.13 0.59
CA HIS A 68 -3.53 -4.13 1.46
C HIS A 68 -2.45 -3.32 0.75
N THR A 69 -2.17 -2.12 1.24
CA THR A 69 -1.09 -1.29 0.70
C THR A 69 -0.42 -0.44 1.78
N GLY A 70 0.84 -0.09 1.54
CA GLY A 70 1.63 0.74 2.43
C GLY A 70 2.84 1.34 1.72
N LYS A 71 3.37 2.43 2.27
CA LYS A 71 4.54 3.13 1.75
C LYS A 71 5.81 2.52 2.31
N VAL A 72 6.75 2.12 1.47
CA VAL A 72 8.04 1.55 1.90
C VAL A 72 8.91 2.65 2.51
N VAL A 73 9.33 2.47 3.75
CA VAL A 73 10.14 3.44 4.51
C VAL A 73 11.55 2.94 4.83
N SER A 74 11.78 1.63 4.76
CA SER A 74 13.10 1.01 4.96
C SER A 74 13.17 -0.32 4.20
N VAL A 75 14.34 -0.72 3.73
CA VAL A 75 14.57 -1.96 2.99
C VAL A 75 15.86 -2.63 3.47
N ASP A 76 15.79 -3.93 3.72
CA ASP A 76 16.93 -4.81 3.94
C ASP A 76 16.85 -5.99 2.95
N LEU A 77 17.55 -5.84 1.81
CA LEU A 77 17.59 -6.86 0.76
C LEU A 77 18.39 -8.11 1.18
N THR A 78 19.28 -8.00 2.18
CA THR A 78 20.05 -9.14 2.69
C THR A 78 19.13 -10.09 3.45
N SER A 79 18.28 -9.58 4.34
CA SER A 79 17.26 -10.39 5.03
C SER A 79 15.97 -10.57 4.22
N LYS A 80 15.88 -9.94 3.03
CA LYS A 80 14.66 -9.91 2.20
C LYS A 80 13.45 -9.38 2.96
N THR A 81 13.68 -8.38 3.81
CA THR A 81 12.63 -7.70 4.59
C THR A 81 12.58 -6.21 4.24
N PHE A 82 11.45 -5.59 4.53
CA PHE A 82 11.27 -4.16 4.38
C PHE A 82 10.23 -3.68 5.40
N GLN A 83 10.23 -2.38 5.69
CA GLN A 83 9.24 -1.78 6.56
C GLN A 83 8.33 -0.88 5.76
N VAL A 84 7.04 -0.88 6.10
CA VAL A 84 6.06 0.02 5.50
C VAL A 84 5.35 0.87 6.55
N ALA A 85 5.12 2.14 6.22
CA ALA A 85 4.09 2.93 6.84
C ALA A 85 2.75 2.52 6.25
N GLU A 86 1.88 1.96 7.08
CA GLU A 86 0.58 1.43 6.68
C GLU A 86 -0.53 1.94 7.59
N ALA A 87 -1.67 2.29 7.00
CA ALA A 87 -2.89 2.62 7.72
C ALA A 87 -3.83 1.42 7.70
N ASN A 88 -4.72 1.33 8.69
CA ASN A 88 -5.74 0.28 8.75
C ASN A 88 -5.18 -1.17 8.68
N TRP A 89 -4.08 -1.47 9.38
CA TRP A 89 -3.70 -2.88 9.56
C TRP A 89 -4.53 -3.55 10.65
N ASP A 90 -4.72 -2.84 11.77
CA ASP A 90 -5.47 -3.35 12.92
C ASP A 90 -6.98 -3.08 12.76
N GLY A 91 -7.49 -3.14 11.53
CA GLY A 91 -8.91 -2.95 11.25
C GLY A 91 -9.78 -3.97 11.96
N GLN A 92 -11.04 -3.62 12.20
CA GLN A 92 -12.03 -4.52 12.77
C GLN A 92 -13.23 -4.65 11.85
N LEU A 93 -13.90 -5.81 11.87
CA LEU A 93 -15.12 -6.04 11.11
C LEU A 93 -16.31 -5.46 11.88
N VAL A 94 -16.94 -4.40 11.36
CA VAL A 94 -18.17 -3.81 11.89
C VAL A 94 -19.28 -4.04 10.88
N ASN A 95 -20.32 -4.79 11.26
CA ASN A 95 -21.46 -5.12 10.39
C ASN A 95 -21.05 -5.72 9.03
N GLY A 96 -20.03 -6.58 9.00
CA GLY A 96 -19.53 -7.21 7.77
C GLY A 96 -18.65 -6.32 6.89
N ILE A 97 -18.32 -5.11 7.35
CA ILE A 97 -17.45 -4.15 6.66
C ILE A 97 -16.16 -4.00 7.49
N TRP A 98 -15.01 -4.09 6.84
CA TRP A 98 -13.74 -3.77 7.51
C TRP A 98 -13.64 -2.27 7.73
N VAL A 99 -13.44 -1.88 8.98
CA VAL A 99 -13.31 -0.50 9.43
C VAL A 99 -11.99 -0.35 10.15
N GLY A 100 -11.12 0.52 9.63
CA GLY A 100 -9.89 0.88 10.30
C GLY A 100 -10.04 1.61 11.62
N LEU A 101 -9.19 1.22 12.57
CA LEU A 101 -9.11 1.82 13.90
C LEU A 101 -8.31 3.13 13.93
N GLY A 102 -8.17 3.81 12.79
CA GLY A 102 -7.60 5.17 12.70
C GLY A 102 -6.09 5.30 12.90
N GLY A 103 -5.34 4.20 13.00
CA GLY A 103 -3.89 4.23 13.23
C GLY A 103 -3.06 4.10 11.95
N VAL A 104 -1.95 4.84 11.90
CA VAL A 104 -0.79 4.54 11.04
C VAL A 104 0.26 3.86 11.91
N ARG A 105 0.86 2.79 11.39
CA ARG A 105 1.97 2.09 12.05
C ARG A 105 3.10 1.82 11.08
N ILE A 106 4.27 1.48 11.63
CA ILE A 106 5.36 0.88 10.88
C ILE A 106 5.30 -0.64 11.05
N GLY A 107 5.11 -1.37 9.95
CA GLY A 107 5.07 -2.82 9.93
C GLY A 107 6.24 -3.42 9.17
N THR A 108 6.90 -4.43 9.75
CA THR A 108 7.92 -5.23 9.04
C THR A 108 7.23 -6.26 8.14
N LYS A 109 7.70 -6.36 6.89
CA LYS A 109 7.16 -7.23 5.82
C LYS A 109 8.31 -8.00 5.16
N SER A 110 7.98 -9.07 4.45
CA SER A 110 8.95 -9.90 3.74
C SER A 110 8.70 -9.88 2.23
N LEU A 111 9.78 -9.79 1.44
CA LEU A 111 9.75 -9.99 -0.01
C LEU A 111 9.33 -11.41 -0.40
N ASN A 112 9.52 -12.38 0.50
CA ASN A 112 9.11 -13.76 0.28
C ASN A 112 7.63 -14.01 0.63
N SER A 113 6.89 -12.97 1.05
CA SER A 113 5.47 -13.15 1.37
C SER A 113 4.72 -13.69 0.14
N PRO A 114 3.96 -14.80 0.29
CA PRO A 114 3.19 -15.34 -0.83
C PRO A 114 2.17 -14.32 -1.34
N ASN A 115 1.68 -13.46 -0.44
CA ASN A 115 0.65 -12.48 -0.74
C ASN A 115 1.22 -11.14 -1.23
N LEU A 116 2.55 -10.98 -1.32
CA LEU A 116 3.12 -9.76 -1.91
C LEU A 116 2.92 -9.82 -3.43
N MET A 117 2.23 -8.83 -3.99
CA MET A 117 1.99 -8.74 -5.43
C MET A 117 3.15 -8.04 -6.13
N GLY A 118 3.59 -6.92 -5.57
CA GLY A 118 4.56 -6.02 -6.18
C GLY A 118 4.48 -4.61 -5.60
N TRP A 119 4.96 -3.63 -6.36
CA TRP A 119 4.96 -2.23 -5.96
C TRP A 119 4.80 -1.26 -7.12
N LEU A 120 4.34 -0.06 -6.80
CA LEU A 120 4.38 1.09 -7.70
C LEU A 120 5.55 2.01 -7.31
N ARG A 121 6.35 2.40 -8.31
CA ARG A 121 7.50 3.29 -8.17
C ARG A 121 7.27 4.58 -8.92
N LEU A 122 7.52 5.72 -8.29
CA LEU A 122 7.43 7.02 -8.97
C LEU A 122 8.53 7.12 -10.05
N LYS A 123 8.14 7.45 -11.27
CA LYS A 123 9.06 7.74 -12.39
C LYS A 123 9.85 8.99 -12.06
N LYS A 124 11.15 8.96 -12.34
CA LYS A 124 12.02 10.15 -12.25
C LYS A 124 12.05 10.89 -13.58
#